data_AF-A0A6J2TKK9-F1
#
_entry.id   AF-A0A6J2TKK9-F1
#
_cell.length_a   1.000
_cell.length_b   1.000
_cell.length_c   1.000
_cell.angle_alpha   90.00
_cell.angle_beta   90.00
_cell.angle_gamma   90.00
#
_symmetry.space_group_name_H-M   'P 1'
#
loop_
_entity.id
_entity.type
_entity.pdbx_description
1 polymer ?
#
loop_
_entity_poly.entity_id
_entity_poly.type
_entity_poly.pdbx_seq_one_letter_code
_entity_poly.pdbx_strand_id
1 'polypeptide(L)'
;IITAVLLIMVGTTIQTIYSDFSVFIDGHFSSPPTLLIAIGFILIAVAALIAYGAMRESVMVINLYGVCLFLVFILEVSTAIAAFVNEGQVRGMLQRTMNQALAEYNNDDLVKDAVDYMQIGLECCGVLSPDDWNQYMNETIENKK
;
A
#
# COMPACT_ATOMS: atom_id res chain seq x y z
N ILE A 1 -12.42 -4.60 15.95
CA ILE A 1 -13.30 -3.41 15.80
C ILE A 1 -12.54 -2.12 16.01
N ILE A 2 -11.91 -1.88 17.17
CA ILE A 2 -11.10 -0.67 17.41
C ILE A 2 -10.01 -0.51 16.33
N THR A 3 -9.27 -1.58 16.02
CA THR A 3 -8.27 -1.61 14.95
C THR A 3 -8.85 -1.26 13.58
N ALA A 4 -10.03 -1.77 13.25
CA ALA A 4 -10.70 -1.46 11.99
C ALA A 4 -11.15 0.00 11.91
N VAL A 5 -11.70 0.57 12.99
CA VAL A 5 -12.08 1.99 13.07
C VAL A 5 -10.84 2.88 12.91
N LEU A 6 -9.72 2.52 13.53
CA LEU A 6 -8.45 3.24 13.36
C LEU A 6 -7.95 3.20 11.91
N LEU A 7 -8.00 2.04 11.26
CA LEU A 7 -7.60 1.92 9.85
C LEU A 7 -8.47 2.76 8.91
N ILE A 8 -9.79 2.81 9.17
CA ILE A 8 -10.71 3.64 8.39
C ILE A 8 -10.39 5.12 8.63
N MET A 9 -10.21 5.55 9.88
CA MET A 9 -9.86 6.94 10.21
C MET A 9 -8.58 7.37 9.49
N VAL A 10 -7.49 6.59 9.66
CA VAL A 10 -6.19 6.87 9.02
C VAL A 10 -6.31 6.86 7.49
N GLY A 11 -7.03 5.89 6.93
CA GLY A 11 -7.25 5.83 5.48
C GLY A 11 -7.99 7.07 4.96
N THR A 12 -9.03 7.52 5.67
CA THR A 12 -9.79 8.73 5.29
C THR A 12 -8.98 10.00 5.45
N THR A 13 -8.20 10.17 6.52
CA THR A 13 -7.37 11.37 6.70
C THR A 13 -6.30 11.46 5.63
N ILE A 14 -5.62 10.34 5.31
CA ILE A 14 -4.67 10.30 4.20
C ILE A 14 -5.41 10.58 2.89
N GLN A 15 -6.57 9.97 2.64
CA GLN A 15 -7.32 10.24 1.42
C GLN A 15 -7.74 11.70 1.27
N THR A 16 -8.11 12.41 2.34
CA THR A 16 -8.45 13.84 2.29
C THR A 16 -7.24 14.75 2.06
N ILE A 17 -6.05 14.33 2.45
CA ILE A 17 -4.81 15.08 2.20
C ILE A 17 -4.37 14.91 0.74
N TYR A 18 -4.60 13.72 0.17
CA TYR A 18 -4.21 13.37 -1.20
C TYR A 18 -5.34 13.56 -2.23
N SER A 19 -6.57 13.89 -1.82
CA SER A 19 -7.73 14.01 -2.72
C SER A 19 -7.61 15.17 -3.70
N ASP A 20 -6.89 16.24 -3.36
CA ASP A 20 -6.59 17.35 -4.27
C ASP A 20 -5.68 16.94 -5.45
N PHE A 21 -5.10 15.74 -5.39
CA PHE A 21 -4.14 15.21 -6.37
C PHE A 21 -4.66 13.95 -7.08
N SER A 22 -5.92 13.59 -6.84
CA SER A 22 -6.59 12.42 -7.41
C SER A 22 -6.91 12.51 -8.91
N VAL A 23 -6.67 13.66 -9.54
CA VAL A 23 -6.85 13.88 -10.99
C VAL A 23 -5.71 13.27 -11.83
N PHE A 24 -4.56 12.92 -11.23
CA PHE A 24 -3.41 12.37 -11.96
C PHE A 24 -3.28 10.84 -11.94
N ILE A 25 -4.14 10.10 -11.23
CA ILE A 25 -4.03 8.64 -11.11
C ILE A 25 -5.20 7.95 -11.82
N ASP A 26 -4.97 7.63 -13.10
CA ASP A 26 -5.88 6.86 -13.95
C ASP A 26 -6.16 5.46 -13.38
N GLY A 27 -7.43 5.22 -13.05
CA GLY A 27 -8.26 4.02 -13.26
C GLY A 27 -7.84 2.60 -12.83
N HIS A 28 -6.55 2.28 -12.65
CA HIS A 28 -6.08 0.90 -12.47
C HIS A 28 -5.23 0.66 -11.23
N PHE A 29 -4.66 1.69 -10.60
CA PHE A 29 -3.92 1.55 -9.34
C PHE A 29 -4.77 2.02 -8.16
N SER A 30 -5.20 1.06 -7.34
CA SER A 30 -5.90 1.34 -6.09
C SER A 30 -4.91 2.01 -5.14
N SER A 31 -5.12 3.30 -4.83
CA SER A 31 -4.23 4.03 -3.94
C SER A 31 -4.13 3.35 -2.57
N PRO A 32 -2.94 3.34 -1.92
CA PRO A 32 -2.75 2.73 -0.60
C PRO A 32 -3.80 3.13 0.46
N PRO A 33 -4.27 4.40 0.52
CA PRO A 33 -5.31 4.80 1.47
C PRO A 33 -6.66 4.11 1.22
N THR A 34 -7.02 3.92 -0.05
CA THR A 34 -8.29 3.26 -0.44
C THR A 34 -8.29 1.80 -0.03
N LEU A 35 -7.16 1.11 -0.19
CA LEU A 35 -6.98 -0.27 0.27
C LEU A 35 -7.12 -0.36 1.80
N LEU A 36 -6.55 0.60 2.53
CA LEU A 36 -6.65 0.67 3.99
C LEU A 36 -8.11 0.76 4.48
N ILE A 37 -8.91 1.60 3.81
CA ILE A 37 -10.34 1.76 4.08
C ILE A 37 -11.09 0.45 3.79
N ALA A 38 -10.85 -0.16 2.63
CA ALA A 38 -11.49 -1.42 2.23
C ALA A 38 -11.20 -2.56 3.22
N ILE A 39 -9.94 -2.70 3.65
CA ILE A 39 -9.52 -3.67 4.68
C ILE A 39 -10.27 -3.41 6.00
N GLY A 40 -10.40 -2.14 6.40
CA GLY A 40 -11.17 -1.77 7.59
C GLY A 40 -12.61 -2.29 7.58
N PHE A 41 -13.33 -2.14 6.46
CA PHE A 41 -14.69 -2.68 6.33
C PHE A 41 -14.74 -4.21 6.38
N ILE A 42 -13.79 -4.88 5.72
CA ILE A 42 -13.68 -6.36 5.74
C ILE A 42 -13.49 -6.85 7.18
N LEU A 43 -12.62 -6.20 7.95
CA LEU A 43 -12.38 -6.57 9.36
C LEU A 43 -13.61 -6.39 10.25
N ILE A 44 -14.46 -5.39 9.98
CA ILE A 44 -15.74 -5.23 10.70
C ILE A 44 -16.71 -6.35 10.33
N ALA A 45 -16.83 -6.69 9.05
CA ALA A 45 -17.69 -7.77 8.59
C ALA A 45 -17.25 -9.12 9.18
N VAL A 46 -15.95 -9.42 9.15
CA VAL A 46 -15.39 -10.63 9.77
C VAL A 46 -15.64 -10.64 11.28
N ALA A 47 -15.45 -9.52 11.97
CA ALA A 47 -15.74 -9.44 13.41
C ALA A 47 -17.21 -9.71 13.75
N ALA A 48 -18.14 -9.23 12.92
CA ALA A 48 -19.57 -9.51 13.07
C ALA A 48 -19.88 -11.01 12.87
N LEU A 49 -19.25 -11.64 11.88
CA LEU A 49 -19.38 -13.09 11.64
C LEU A 49 -18.80 -13.92 12.79
N ILE A 50 -17.68 -13.49 13.38
CA ILE A 50 -17.09 -14.12 14.57
C ILE A 50 -18.05 -14.03 15.76
N ALA A 51 -18.63 -12.85 16.00
CA ALA A 51 -19.61 -12.66 17.07
C ALA A 51 -20.87 -13.50 16.85
N TYR A 52 -21.38 -13.56 15.62
CA TYR A 52 -22.52 -14.41 15.26
C TYR A 52 -22.20 -15.90 15.47
N GLY A 53 -21.00 -16.33 15.08
CA GLY A 53 -20.51 -17.69 15.30
C GLY A 53 -20.40 -18.07 16.77
N ALA A 54 -20.01 -17.13 17.63
CA ALA A 54 -19.96 -17.34 19.08
C ALA A 54 -21.36 -17.43 19.72
N MET A 55 -22.34 -16.68 19.21
CA MET A 55 -23.72 -16.70 19.71
C MET A 55 -24.47 -17.97 19.32
N ARG A 56 -24.15 -18.58 18.18
CA ARG A 56 -24.66 -19.91 17.83
C ARG A 56 -23.76 -20.97 18.46
N GLU A 57 -24.17 -21.48 19.61
CA GLU A 57 -23.58 -22.62 20.35
C GLU A 57 -23.72 -23.97 19.58
N SER A 58 -23.62 -23.93 18.26
CA SER A 58 -23.68 -25.08 17.37
C SER A 58 -22.27 -25.50 16.98
N VAL A 59 -21.90 -26.71 17.38
CA VAL A 59 -20.61 -27.35 17.05
C VAL A 59 -20.30 -27.32 15.55
N MET A 60 -21.33 -27.37 14.70
CA MET A 60 -21.17 -27.33 13.24
C MET A 60 -20.66 -25.98 12.71
N VAL A 61 -21.10 -24.87 13.32
CA VAL A 61 -20.69 -23.51 12.91
C VAL A 61 -19.24 -23.24 13.32
N ILE A 62 -18.86 -23.68 14.52
CA ILE A 62 -17.48 -23.56 15.03
C ILE A 62 -16.52 -24.41 14.19
N ASN A 63 -16.92 -25.63 13.81
CA ASN A 63 -16.09 -26.48 12.97
C ASN A 63 -15.89 -25.89 11.55
N LEU A 64 -16.96 -25.35 10.94
CA LEU A 64 -16.86 -24.67 9.64
C LEU A 64 -15.93 -23.46 9.70
N TYR A 65 -15.99 -22.68 10.78
CA TYR A 65 -15.06 -21.58 11.01
C TYR A 65 -13.61 -22.05 11.07
N GLY A 66 -13.34 -23.15 11.78
CA GLY A 66 -12.02 -23.77 11.82
C GLY A 66 -11.49 -24.20 10.45
N VAL A 67 -12.34 -24.82 9.62
CA VAL A 67 -11.97 -25.20 8.25
C VAL A 67 -11.69 -23.98 7.38
N CYS A 68 -12.51 -22.94 7.45
CA CYS A 68 -12.29 -21.69 6.72
C CYS A 68 -10.96 -21.03 7.12
N LEU A 69 -10.65 -20.94 8.42
CA LEU A 69 -9.39 -20.39 8.89
C LEU A 69 -8.18 -21.22 8.42
N PHE A 70 -8.30 -22.54 8.41
CA PHE A 70 -7.25 -23.42 7.90
C PHE A 70 -6.99 -23.19 6.41
N LEU A 71 -8.04 -22.98 5.61
CA LEU A 71 -7.91 -22.62 4.20
C LEU A 71 -7.25 -21.25 4.01
N VAL A 72 -7.64 -20.25 4.80
CA VAL A 72 -6.98 -18.93 4.79
C VAL A 72 -5.50 -19.05 5.14
N PHE A 73 -5.15 -19.86 6.14
CA PHE A 73 -3.76 -20.11 6.50
C PHE A 73 -2.94 -20.71 5.35
N ILE A 74 -3.50 -21.69 4.62
CA ILE A 74 -2.84 -22.26 3.42
C ILE A 74 -2.64 -21.19 2.35
N LEU A 75 -3.64 -20.32 2.13
CA LEU A 75 -3.54 -19.21 1.18
C LEU A 75 -2.49 -18.18 1.58
N GLU A 76 -2.41 -17.83 2.87
CA GLU A 76 -1.39 -16.93 3.39
C GLU A 76 0.02 -17.49 3.20
N VAL A 77 0.24 -18.78 3.54
CA VAL A 77 1.53 -19.45 3.33
C VAL A 77 1.88 -19.50 1.84
N SER A 78 0.91 -19.82 0.99
CA SER A 78 1.11 -19.86 -0.47
C SER A 78 1.48 -18.47 -1.02
N THR A 79 0.82 -17.42 -0.52
CA THR A 79 1.10 -16.02 -0.90
C THR A 79 2.49 -15.59 -0.43
N ALA A 80 2.88 -15.95 0.80
CA ALA A 80 4.20 -15.65 1.35
C ALA A 80 5.32 -16.32 0.54
N ILE A 81 5.14 -17.60 0.18
CA ILE A 81 6.09 -18.32 -0.67
C ILE A 81 6.15 -17.68 -2.06
N ALA A 82 5.00 -17.36 -2.66
CA ALA A 82 4.95 -16.69 -3.96
C ALA A 82 5.63 -15.32 -3.94
N ALA A 83 5.48 -14.55 -2.86
CA ALA A 83 6.16 -13.26 -2.69
C ALA A 83 7.67 -13.44 -2.57
N PHE A 84 8.14 -14.46 -1.85
CA PHE A 84 9.57 -14.77 -1.72
C PHE A 84 10.19 -15.19 -3.04
N VAL A 85 9.54 -16.09 -3.80
CA VAL A 85 10.02 -16.55 -5.11
C VAL A 85 10.05 -15.42 -6.13
N ASN A 86 9.10 -14.49 -6.07
CA ASN A 86 9.01 -13.36 -6.98
C ASN A 86 9.66 -12.09 -6.44
N GLU A 87 10.58 -12.19 -5.47
CA GLU A 87 11.28 -11.04 -4.88
C GLU A 87 11.89 -10.14 -5.96
N GLY A 88 12.53 -10.71 -6.97
CA GLY A 88 13.13 -9.95 -8.08
C GLY A 88 12.11 -9.12 -8.87
N GLN A 89 10.91 -9.65 -9.09
CA GLN A 89 9.84 -8.93 -9.77
C GLN A 89 9.28 -7.80 -8.90
N VAL A 90 9.10 -8.05 -7.60
CA VAL A 90 8.65 -7.05 -6.64
C VAL A 90 9.68 -5.91 -6.53
N ARG A 91 10.97 -6.23 -6.43
CA ARG A 91 12.06 -5.25 -6.45
C ARG A 91 12.07 -4.45 -7.75
N GLY A 92 11.93 -5.11 -8.90
CA GLY A 92 11.88 -4.44 -10.20
C GLY A 92 10.68 -3.50 -10.34
N MET A 93 9.50 -3.89 -9.85
CA MET A 93 8.34 -3.00 -9.80
C MET A 93 8.61 -1.79 -8.91
N LEU A 94 9.13 -2.00 -7.70
CA LEU A 94 9.45 -0.92 -6.78
C LEU A 94 10.47 0.06 -7.37
N GLN A 95 11.53 -0.45 -8.02
CA GLN A 95 12.53 0.38 -8.69
C GLN A 95 11.91 1.21 -9.82
N ARG A 96 11.00 0.65 -10.62
CA ARG A 96 10.31 1.39 -11.69
C ARG A 96 9.44 2.50 -11.11
N THR A 97 8.65 2.20 -10.08
CA THR A 97 7.80 3.18 -9.40
C THR A 97 8.64 4.32 -8.80
N MET A 98 9.77 4.01 -8.17
CA MET A 98 10.66 5.04 -7.61
C MET A 98 11.34 5.88 -8.68
N ASN A 99 11.77 5.28 -9.79
CA ASN A 99 12.32 6.03 -10.92
C ASN A 99 11.28 6.97 -11.55
N GLN A 100 10.03 6.54 -11.66
CA GLN A 100 8.95 7.40 -12.12
C GLN A 100 8.71 8.57 -11.15
N ALA A 101 8.73 8.31 -9.84
CA ALA A 101 8.61 9.37 -8.83
C ALA A 101 9.77 10.37 -8.90
N LEU A 102 11.00 9.93 -9.14
CA LEU A 102 12.15 10.82 -9.35
C LEU A 102 12.03 11.65 -10.62
N ALA A 103 11.48 11.08 -11.71
CA ALA A 103 11.23 11.80 -12.96
C ALA A 103 10.17 12.91 -12.81
N GLU A 104 9.15 12.67 -11.98
CA GLU A 104 8.08 13.64 -11.70
C GLU A 104 8.42 14.62 -10.58
N TYR A 105 9.57 14.46 -9.91
CA TYR A 105 9.98 15.24 -8.73
C TYR A 105 9.97 16.77 -8.93
N ASN A 106 10.35 17.28 -10.11
CA ASN A 106 10.33 18.72 -10.38
C ASN A 106 9.00 19.21 -10.99
N ASN A 107 8.12 18.30 -11.38
CA ASN A 107 6.87 18.61 -12.08
C ASN A 107 5.66 18.61 -11.15
N ASP A 108 5.73 17.87 -10.03
CA ASP A 108 4.66 17.76 -9.04
C ASP A 108 5.20 17.98 -7.62
N ASP A 109 4.74 19.06 -6.98
CA ASP A 109 5.11 19.42 -5.61
C ASP A 109 4.74 18.34 -4.59
N LEU A 110 3.72 17.51 -4.84
CA LEU A 110 3.42 16.37 -3.98
C LEU A 110 4.41 15.23 -4.12
N VAL A 111 4.76 14.89 -5.36
CA VAL A 111 5.72 13.82 -5.61
C VAL A 111 7.04 14.19 -4.96
N LYS A 112 7.41 15.47 -5.06
CA LYS A 112 8.52 16.05 -4.32
C LYS A 112 8.41 15.86 -2.81
N ASP A 113 7.34 16.34 -2.18
CA ASP A 113 7.15 16.23 -0.73
C ASP A 113 7.13 14.77 -0.26
N ALA A 114 6.51 13.87 -1.02
CA ALA A 114 6.46 12.44 -0.69
C ALA A 114 7.83 11.75 -0.82
N VAL A 115 8.60 12.07 -1.87
CA VAL A 115 9.96 11.55 -2.07
C VAL A 115 10.89 12.09 -0.99
N ASP A 116 10.84 13.39 -0.68
CA ASP A 116 11.64 14.01 0.38
C ASP A 116 11.27 13.43 1.75
N TYR A 117 9.98 13.32 2.08
CA TYR A 117 9.52 12.71 3.32
C TYR A 117 10.00 11.27 3.46
N MET A 118 9.93 10.48 2.38
CA MET A 118 10.39 9.10 2.39
C MET A 118 11.91 9.00 2.56
N GLN A 119 12.68 9.78 1.80
CA GLN A 119 14.15 9.76 1.84
C GLN A 119 14.69 10.25 3.19
N ILE A 120 14.11 11.32 3.75
CA ILE A 120 14.45 11.82 5.09
C ILE A 120 14.05 10.79 6.16
N GLY A 121 12.83 10.24 6.06
CA GLY A 121 12.30 9.29 7.05
C GLY A 121 13.03 7.94 7.09
N LEU A 122 13.59 7.51 5.96
CA LEU A 122 14.36 6.26 5.84
C LEU A 122 15.87 6.49 5.80
N GLU A 123 16.33 7.74 5.90
CA GLU A 123 17.74 8.14 5.80
C GLU A 123 18.43 7.59 4.54
N CYS A 124 17.73 7.59 3.41
CA CYS A 124 18.21 7.09 2.12
C CYS A 124 18.15 8.18 1.04
N CYS A 125 18.85 7.96 -0.08
CA CYS A 125 18.86 8.91 -1.20
C CYS A 125 19.00 8.17 -2.54
N GLY A 126 18.10 8.46 -3.48
CA GLY A 126 18.00 7.75 -4.76
C GLY A 126 17.29 6.40 -4.67
N VAL A 127 17.30 5.62 -5.75
CA VAL A 127 16.65 4.29 -5.80
C VAL A 127 17.63 3.21 -5.34
N LEU A 128 18.86 3.28 -5.82
CA LEU A 128 19.97 2.38 -5.54
C LEU A 128 21.18 3.13 -5.00
N SER A 129 21.42 4.35 -5.49
CA SER A 129 22.55 5.21 -5.10
C SER A 129 22.14 6.68 -5.15
N PRO A 130 22.78 7.57 -4.36
CA PRO A 130 22.61 9.01 -4.50
C PRO A 130 22.89 9.53 -5.93
N ASP A 131 23.69 8.80 -6.70
CA ASP A 131 24.02 9.14 -8.09
C ASP A 131 22.81 9.05 -9.06
N ASP A 132 21.73 8.37 -8.67
CA ASP A 132 20.53 8.24 -9.49
C ASP A 132 19.89 9.61 -9.80
N TRP A 133 20.12 10.60 -8.94
CA TRP A 133 19.67 11.99 -9.14
C TRP A 133 20.35 12.69 -10.31
N ASN A 134 21.54 12.27 -10.72
CA ASN A 134 22.29 12.93 -11.80
C ASN A 134 21.54 12.89 -13.13
N GLN A 135 20.75 11.84 -13.36
CA GLN A 135 19.92 11.71 -14.57
C GLN A 135 18.85 12.82 -14.63
N TYR A 136 18.22 13.12 -13.50
CA TYR A 136 17.11 14.08 -13.41
C TYR A 136 17.57 15.53 -13.22
N MET A 137 18.76 15.72 -12.61
CA MET A 137 19.38 17.04 -12.48
C MET A 137 19.84 17.61 -13.84
N ASN A 138 20.38 16.77 -14.73
CA ASN A 138 20.81 17.20 -16.06
C ASN A 138 19.61 17.66 -16.93
N GLU A 139 18.47 16.96 -16.86
CA GLU A 139 17.24 17.35 -17.56
C GLU A 139 16.68 18.70 -17.06
N THR A 140 16.86 19.00 -15.77
CA THR A 140 16.45 20.29 -15.18
C THR A 140 17.29 21.46 -15.69
N ILE A 141 18.57 21.22 -16.00
CA ILE A 141 19.49 22.24 -16.53
C ILE A 141 19.22 22.50 -18.02
N GLU A 142 18.90 21.46 -18.81
CA GLU A 142 18.55 21.62 -20.23
C GLU A 142 17.18 22.29 -20.44
N ASN A 143 16.16 21.97 -19.64
CA ASN A 143 14.84 22.63 -19.72
C ASN A 143 14.84 24.10 -19.27
N LYS A 144 15.93 24.60 -18.69
CA LYS A 144 16.09 25.99 -18.24
C LYS A 144 16.89 26.86 -19.21
N LYS A 145 17.34 26.33 -20.35
CA LYS A 145 18.09 27.04 -21.39
C LYS A 145 17.22 27.34 -22.60
#